data_AF-A0A8H6VCG2-F1
#
_entry.id   AF-A0A8H6VCG2-F1
#
_cell.length_a   1.000
_cell.length_b   1.000
_cell.length_c   1.000
_cell.angle_alpha   90.00
_cell.angle_beta   90.00
_cell.angle_gamma   90.00
#
_symmetry.space_group_name_H-M   'P 1'
#
loop_
_entity.id
_entity.type
_entity.pdbx_description
1 polymer ?
#
loop_
_entity_poly.entity_id
_entity_poly.type
_entity_poly.pdbx_seq_one_letter_code
_entity_poly.pdbx_strand_id
1 'polypeptide(L)'
;MSALTFVSAALLTTANALPQWPGGSWGPPGGSPWHGGGNGQQPPKNNYVVSLGPRPYYIVQNMTDSALKTKLESCENLDFEVTGFTIGHRGGGTLQFPEETAQSEQAGARMGAGILECDVSFTGDRGLVCRHSLCDLHTTTDILVRPELAKKCVVPFTPANASSPEGATAVCCTSDITTAEYETLCGKQDAYNASARTPQDYLGVAPDWRTELYDTCGKVLTLDSYIDLVESLPVQRNFTPELKTPPSPWVPMPFHGYTQQQYAQDFVDTFKRKGISYDRIWPQSFLYDDILYWLKNDHEFGKQAIFLQEYDTAADIANATANLTEVRAAGVNIIGPSIPMLVQAGGPNNDTIVPSAYSKAITDHGFDIIAWTYERSGPLATVKSRGEYYFSSIADIVSYDGQYYNLLDVLANQIKIKGLFTDWAASVTYFANCFGLQGPQNIYK
;
A
#
# COMPACT_ATOMS: atom_id res chain seq x y z
N MET A 1 53.62 -47.31 15.31
CA MET A 1 53.93 -47.55 16.74
C MET A 1 53.61 -46.29 17.51
N SER A 2 52.63 -46.36 18.41
CA SER A 2 52.38 -45.47 19.57
C SER A 2 52.09 -43.98 19.28
N ALA A 3 51.12 -43.30 19.89
CA ALA A 3 50.26 -43.60 21.04
C ALA A 3 48.96 -42.80 20.92
N LEU A 4 47.88 -43.37 21.44
CA LEU A 4 46.60 -42.72 21.69
C LEU A 4 46.73 -41.65 22.78
N THR A 5 46.06 -40.51 22.59
CA THR A 5 45.71 -39.61 23.69
C THR A 5 44.22 -39.24 23.56
N PHE A 6 43.40 -39.84 24.41
CA PHE A 6 42.00 -39.46 24.61
C PHE A 6 41.95 -38.18 25.45
N VAL A 7 41.29 -37.14 24.94
CA VAL A 7 40.89 -35.96 25.73
C VAL A 7 39.39 -36.09 25.99
N SER A 8 39.05 -36.32 27.25
CA SER A 8 37.67 -36.33 27.76
C SER A 8 37.08 -34.93 27.70
N ALA A 9 36.04 -34.73 26.90
CA ALA A 9 35.19 -33.55 27.00
C ALA A 9 34.15 -33.77 28.10
N ALA A 10 34.29 -33.04 29.21
CA ALA A 10 33.28 -32.97 30.25
C ALA A 10 32.11 -32.11 29.77
N LEU A 11 30.95 -32.74 29.54
CA LEU A 11 29.67 -32.05 29.39
C LEU A 11 29.24 -31.51 30.77
N LEU A 12 29.29 -30.19 30.93
CA LEU A 12 28.59 -29.49 32.00
C LEU A 12 27.17 -29.18 31.53
N THR A 13 26.23 -30.04 31.89
CA THR A 13 24.79 -29.78 31.81
C THR A 13 24.35 -29.01 33.05
N THR A 14 24.08 -27.70 32.93
CA THR A 14 23.33 -26.95 33.93
C THR A 14 21.87 -26.86 33.48
N ALA A 15 21.07 -27.82 33.96
CA ALA A 15 19.62 -27.76 33.91
C ALA A 15 19.15 -26.73 34.95
N ASN A 16 18.75 -25.54 34.51
CA ASN A 16 17.90 -24.67 35.34
C ASN A 16 16.45 -25.11 35.18
N ALA A 17 15.86 -25.54 36.29
CA ALA A 17 14.47 -25.94 36.38
C ALA A 17 13.54 -24.77 36.04
N LEU A 18 12.70 -24.96 35.03
CA LEU A 18 11.56 -24.11 34.72
C LEU A 18 10.44 -24.35 35.75
N PRO A 19 9.64 -23.33 36.13
CA PRO A 19 8.51 -23.52 37.03
C PRO A 19 7.44 -24.38 36.35
N GLN A 20 7.01 -25.45 37.03
CA GLN A 20 5.93 -26.31 36.57
C GLN A 20 4.59 -25.56 36.60
N TRP A 21 3.95 -25.42 35.44
CA TRP A 21 2.53 -25.09 35.33
C TRP A 21 1.70 -26.35 35.56
N PRO A 22 0.62 -26.32 36.36
CA PRO A 22 -0.19 -27.50 36.61
C PRO A 22 -0.95 -27.90 35.34
N GLY A 23 -0.79 -29.17 34.96
CA GLY A 23 -1.32 -29.75 33.73
C GLY A 23 -2.85 -29.87 33.71
N GLY A 24 -3.44 -29.31 32.67
CA GLY A 24 -4.78 -29.69 32.17
C GLY A 24 -4.63 -30.71 31.04
N SER A 25 -5.44 -31.76 31.09
CA SER A 25 -5.47 -32.87 30.12
C SER A 25 -5.83 -32.41 28.70
N TRP A 26 -5.00 -32.73 27.72
CA TRP A 26 -5.31 -32.57 26.31
C TRP A 26 -6.12 -33.79 25.81
N GLY A 27 -7.39 -33.55 25.44
CA GLY A 27 -8.15 -34.47 24.59
C GLY A 27 -7.69 -34.41 23.12
N PRO A 28 -8.14 -35.33 22.26
CA PRO A 28 -7.62 -35.47 20.90
C PRO A 28 -7.99 -34.26 20.01
N PRO A 29 -7.23 -33.99 18.93
CA PRO A 29 -7.44 -32.83 18.09
C PRO A 29 -8.70 -32.99 17.23
N GLY A 30 -9.79 -32.39 17.69
CA GLY A 30 -11.01 -32.20 16.91
C GLY A 30 -10.88 -30.95 16.03
N GLY A 31 -11.39 -31.06 14.80
CA GLY A 31 -11.35 -30.11 13.68
C GLY A 31 -11.39 -28.61 14.00
N SER A 32 -10.66 -27.86 13.18
CA SER A 32 -10.70 -26.40 13.03
C SER A 32 -12.14 -25.87 12.97
N PRO A 33 -12.53 -24.92 13.83
CA PRO A 33 -13.80 -24.22 13.68
C PRO A 33 -13.54 -22.86 13.02
N TRP A 34 -13.45 -22.84 11.70
CA TRP A 34 -13.72 -21.63 10.93
C TRP A 34 -14.94 -21.89 10.06
N HIS A 35 -16.12 -21.93 10.69
CA HIS A 35 -17.39 -21.68 10.03
C HIS A 35 -18.38 -21.04 10.99
N GLY A 36 -18.79 -19.81 10.63
CA GLY A 36 -20.20 -19.42 10.54
C GLY A 36 -20.96 -19.10 11.83
N GLY A 37 -21.39 -17.84 11.94
CA GLY A 37 -22.64 -17.50 12.64
C GLY A 37 -22.53 -17.22 14.12
N GLY A 38 -21.71 -16.25 14.51
CA GLY A 38 -21.82 -15.62 15.83
C GLY A 38 -22.16 -14.14 15.63
N ASN A 39 -23.26 -13.68 16.24
CA ASN A 39 -23.52 -12.26 16.50
C ASN A 39 -22.39 -11.70 17.39
N GLY A 40 -21.20 -11.51 16.82
CA GLY A 40 -20.13 -10.76 17.43
C GLY A 40 -20.60 -9.32 17.46
N GLN A 41 -21.18 -8.89 18.59
CA GLN A 41 -21.43 -7.48 18.84
C GLN A 41 -20.12 -6.75 18.57
N GLN A 42 -20.12 -5.92 17.53
CA GLN A 42 -19.03 -4.97 17.29
C GLN A 42 -18.78 -4.23 18.62
N PRO A 43 -17.52 -4.00 19.00
CA PRO A 43 -17.24 -3.17 20.16
C PRO A 43 -18.02 -1.86 20.00
N PRO A 44 -18.70 -1.37 21.05
CA PRO A 44 -19.45 -0.13 20.94
C PRO A 44 -18.53 0.95 20.39
N LYS A 45 -19.04 1.75 19.43
CA LYS A 45 -18.29 2.75 18.66
C LYS A 45 -17.38 3.67 19.51
N ASN A 46 -17.66 3.81 20.81
CA ASN A 46 -16.91 4.62 21.77
C ASN A 46 -15.64 3.95 22.36
N ASN A 47 -15.32 2.70 22.01
CA ASN A 47 -14.15 1.98 22.57
C ASN A 47 -13.08 1.64 21.51
N TYR A 48 -13.17 2.18 20.30
CA TYR A 48 -12.14 1.92 19.28
C TYR A 48 -10.89 2.76 19.55
N VAL A 49 -9.78 2.08 19.84
CA VAL A 49 -8.48 2.70 20.10
C VAL A 49 -7.61 2.61 18.86
N VAL A 50 -7.12 3.75 18.37
CA VAL A 50 -6.04 3.78 17.36
C VAL A 50 -4.74 3.33 18.01
N SER A 51 -4.04 2.40 17.37
CA SER A 51 -2.80 1.83 17.88
C SER A 51 -1.65 2.13 16.92
N LEU A 52 -0.80 3.08 17.31
CA LEU A 52 0.26 3.58 16.45
C LEU A 52 1.55 2.73 16.46
N GLY A 53 1.74 1.90 17.48
CA GLY A 53 3.00 1.17 17.67
C GLY A 53 4.20 2.12 17.88
N PRO A 54 5.44 1.61 17.77
CA PRO A 54 6.63 2.39 18.12
C PRO A 54 7.11 3.33 17.00
N ARG A 55 6.68 3.12 15.75
CA ARG A 55 7.28 3.77 14.57
C ARG A 55 7.22 5.31 14.61
N PRO A 56 6.09 5.96 14.95
CA PRO A 56 6.06 7.43 15.04
C PRO A 56 7.10 7.98 16.00
N TYR A 57 7.20 7.39 17.20
CA TYR A 57 8.13 7.83 18.25
C TYR A 57 9.59 7.60 17.86
N TYR A 58 9.89 6.49 17.19
CA TYR A 58 11.22 6.22 16.63
C TYR A 58 11.64 7.32 15.65
N ILE A 59 10.74 7.74 14.74
CA ILE A 59 11.02 8.82 13.79
C ILE A 59 11.26 10.14 14.55
N VAL A 60 10.38 10.52 15.50
CA VAL A 60 10.54 11.76 16.31
C VAL A 60 11.88 11.79 17.03
N GLN A 61 12.27 10.69 17.69
CA GLN A 61 13.53 10.60 18.42
C GLN A 61 14.75 10.69 17.50
N ASN A 62 14.61 10.26 16.24
CA ASN A 62 15.65 10.36 15.23
C ASN A 62 15.72 11.75 14.55
N MET A 63 14.82 12.69 14.87
CA MET A 63 14.85 14.05 14.33
C MET A 63 15.98 14.89 14.94
N THR A 64 16.55 15.77 14.11
CA THR A 64 17.35 16.91 14.57
C THR A 64 16.47 17.87 15.39
N ASP A 65 17.02 18.43 16.46
CA ASP A 65 16.33 19.38 17.32
C ASP A 65 15.81 20.58 16.51
N SER A 66 14.51 20.82 16.62
CA SER A 66 13.78 21.82 15.84
C SER A 66 12.44 22.13 16.50
N ALA A 67 11.82 23.24 16.11
CA ALA A 67 10.46 23.57 16.56
C ALA A 67 9.44 22.48 16.17
N LEU A 68 9.63 21.85 15.00
CA LEU A 68 8.81 20.75 14.54
C LEU A 68 8.94 19.52 15.45
N LYS A 69 10.16 19.14 15.81
CA LYS A 69 10.40 18.04 16.77
C LYS A 69 9.73 18.33 18.12
N THR A 70 9.94 19.51 18.69
CA THR A 70 9.30 19.90 19.97
C THR A 70 7.77 19.87 19.88
N LYS A 71 7.19 20.29 18.75
CA LYS A 71 5.75 20.19 18.51
C LYS A 71 5.30 18.73 18.45
N LEU A 72 6.01 17.87 17.73
CA LEU A 72 5.67 16.45 17.64
C LEU A 72 5.82 15.76 19.00
N GLU A 73 6.87 16.02 19.79
CA GLU A 73 7.04 15.50 21.16
C GLU A 73 5.88 15.90 22.09
N SER A 74 5.31 17.10 21.92
CA SER A 74 4.14 17.54 22.70
C SER A 74 2.86 16.72 22.43
N CYS A 75 2.86 15.92 21.36
CA CYS A 75 1.71 15.14 20.91
C CYS A 75 1.79 13.65 21.27
N GLU A 76 2.85 13.19 21.96
CA GLU A 76 3.11 11.76 22.16
C GLU A 76 1.98 11.00 22.87
N ASN A 77 1.26 11.68 23.75
CA ASN A 77 0.21 11.14 24.63
C ASN A 77 -1.19 11.68 24.29
N LEU A 78 -1.43 12.08 23.04
CA LEU A 78 -2.77 12.44 22.59
C LEU A 78 -3.69 11.22 22.55
N ASP A 79 -4.99 11.47 22.69
CA ASP A 79 -6.01 10.50 22.32
C ASP A 79 -6.13 10.49 20.79
N PHE A 80 -5.45 9.52 20.16
CA PHE A 80 -5.39 9.43 18.70
C PHE A 80 -6.71 8.93 18.10
N GLU A 81 -7.17 9.63 17.08
CA GLU A 81 -8.39 9.33 16.35
C GLU A 81 -8.10 8.91 14.91
N VAL A 82 -9.12 8.29 14.31
CA VAL A 82 -9.17 8.00 12.88
C VAL A 82 -9.22 9.31 12.11
N THR A 83 -8.40 9.45 11.07
CA THR A 83 -8.38 10.65 10.23
C THR A 83 -8.40 10.30 8.75
N GLY A 84 -9.22 11.01 7.97
CA GLY A 84 -9.23 10.89 6.50
C GLY A 84 -7.97 11.41 5.83
N PHE A 85 -7.08 12.10 6.57
CA PHE A 85 -5.79 12.54 6.04
C PHE A 85 -4.86 11.37 5.77
N THR A 86 -4.94 10.33 6.61
CA THR A 86 -4.18 9.09 6.43
C THR A 86 -4.93 8.15 5.49
N ILE A 87 -4.30 7.81 4.38
CA ILE A 87 -4.81 6.85 3.40
C ILE A 87 -3.94 5.59 3.48
N GLY A 88 -4.54 4.44 3.78
CA GLY A 88 -3.83 3.17 3.81
C GLY A 88 -3.57 2.68 2.40
N HIS A 89 -2.35 2.90 1.89
CA HIS A 89 -1.93 2.42 0.58
C HIS A 89 -1.87 0.89 0.61
N ARG A 90 -2.70 0.24 -0.20
CA ARG A 90 -2.90 -1.22 -0.29
C ARG A 90 -3.14 -1.87 1.08
N GLY A 91 -3.88 -1.14 1.91
CA GLY A 91 -4.23 -1.48 3.29
C GLY A 91 -3.48 -0.70 4.36
N GLY A 92 -2.31 -0.12 4.08
CA GLY A 92 -1.62 0.81 4.98
C GLY A 92 -0.79 0.19 6.11
N GLY A 93 -0.58 -1.13 6.08
CA GLY A 93 0.40 -1.85 6.91
C GLY A 93 1.39 -2.67 6.09
N THR A 94 1.65 -2.25 4.86
CA THR A 94 2.30 -3.06 3.82
C THR A 94 3.77 -3.39 4.10
N LEU A 95 4.44 -2.63 4.98
CA LEU A 95 5.80 -3.00 5.43
C LEU A 95 5.83 -4.24 6.32
N GLN A 96 4.68 -4.65 6.87
CA GLN A 96 4.56 -5.79 7.78
C GLN A 96 3.63 -6.87 7.25
N PHE A 97 2.61 -6.49 6.49
CA PHE A 97 1.58 -7.38 5.95
C PHE A 97 1.64 -7.36 4.42
N PRO A 98 1.36 -8.48 3.74
CA PRO A 98 1.22 -8.50 2.29
C PRO A 98 0.22 -7.44 1.80
N GLU A 99 0.61 -6.64 0.81
CA GLU A 99 -0.24 -5.62 0.19
C GLU A 99 -1.51 -6.22 -0.45
N GLU A 100 -2.60 -5.44 -0.49
CA GLU A 100 -3.89 -5.87 -1.07
C GLU A 100 -4.51 -7.11 -0.39
N THR A 101 -4.30 -7.23 0.92
CA THR A 101 -4.87 -8.32 1.72
C THR A 101 -5.69 -7.82 2.90
N ALA A 102 -6.65 -8.64 3.34
CA ALA A 102 -7.51 -8.32 4.48
C ALA A 102 -6.71 -7.93 5.74
N GLN A 103 -5.56 -8.56 5.94
CA GLN A 103 -4.69 -8.29 7.08
C GLN A 103 -4.01 -6.93 6.98
N SER A 104 -3.56 -6.52 5.79
CA SER A 104 -3.01 -5.18 5.57
C SER A 104 -4.07 -4.11 5.82
N GLU A 105 -5.27 -4.28 5.27
CA GLU A 105 -6.42 -3.37 5.50
C GLU A 105 -6.75 -3.20 6.98
N GLN A 106 -6.82 -4.30 7.71
CA GLN A 106 -7.08 -4.28 9.15
C GLN A 106 -5.95 -3.59 9.93
N ALA A 107 -4.70 -3.81 9.51
CA ALA A 107 -3.53 -3.19 10.13
C ALA A 107 -3.54 -1.67 9.93
N GLY A 108 -3.71 -1.17 8.70
CA GLY A 108 -3.79 0.28 8.46
C GLY A 108 -5.01 0.91 9.11
N ALA A 109 -6.16 0.24 9.10
CA ALA A 109 -7.33 0.70 9.83
C ALA A 109 -7.02 0.88 11.34
N ARG A 110 -6.35 -0.11 11.95
CA ARG A 110 -5.93 -0.11 13.36
C ARG A 110 -4.89 0.97 13.68
N MET A 111 -4.05 1.31 12.71
CA MET A 111 -3.11 2.43 12.74
C MET A 111 -3.76 3.79 12.46
N GLY A 112 -5.07 3.83 12.21
CA GLY A 112 -5.88 5.07 12.14
C GLY A 112 -6.19 5.60 10.74
N ALA A 113 -5.90 4.84 9.67
CA ALA A 113 -6.17 5.25 8.29
C ALA A 113 -7.66 5.46 7.98
N GLY A 114 -8.12 6.70 7.89
CA GLY A 114 -9.53 7.05 7.65
C GLY A 114 -10.06 6.66 6.27
N ILE A 115 -9.15 6.46 5.32
CA ILE A 115 -9.45 6.01 3.95
C ILE A 115 -8.58 4.79 3.67
N LEU A 116 -9.15 3.77 3.03
CA LEU A 116 -8.44 2.56 2.64
C LEU A 116 -8.45 2.43 1.11
N GLU A 117 -7.37 1.93 0.54
CA GLU A 117 -7.21 1.73 -0.91
C GLU A 117 -7.46 0.27 -1.30
N CYS A 118 -7.96 0.07 -2.52
CA CYS A 118 -7.83 -1.21 -3.23
C CYS A 118 -7.45 -0.89 -4.68
N ASP A 119 -6.30 -1.38 -5.15
CA ASP A 119 -5.95 -1.38 -6.56
C ASP A 119 -6.84 -2.38 -7.31
N VAL A 120 -7.81 -1.93 -8.09
CA VAL A 120 -8.76 -2.83 -8.77
C VAL A 120 -8.16 -3.31 -10.08
N SER A 121 -8.08 -4.64 -10.21
CA SER A 121 -7.78 -5.45 -11.40
C SER A 121 -8.99 -6.34 -11.75
N PHE A 122 -8.92 -7.16 -12.81
CA PHE A 122 -9.96 -8.14 -13.14
C PHE A 122 -9.41 -9.54 -13.45
N THR A 123 -10.21 -10.56 -13.20
CA THR A 123 -9.90 -11.97 -13.50
C THR A 123 -10.36 -12.39 -14.89
N GLY A 124 -9.99 -13.60 -15.34
CA GLY A 124 -10.35 -14.11 -16.67
C GLY A 124 -11.86 -14.24 -16.91
N ASP A 125 -12.64 -14.41 -15.84
CA ASP A 125 -14.11 -14.37 -15.83
C ASP A 125 -14.69 -12.99 -15.48
N ARG A 126 -13.86 -11.94 -15.51
CA ARG A 126 -14.17 -10.51 -15.29
C ARG A 126 -14.65 -10.16 -13.89
N GLY A 127 -14.34 -10.97 -12.88
CA GLY A 127 -14.52 -10.57 -11.49
C GLY A 127 -13.50 -9.51 -11.10
N LEU A 128 -13.93 -8.50 -10.34
CA LEU A 128 -13.06 -7.42 -9.90
C LEU A 128 -12.34 -7.79 -8.61
N VAL A 129 -11.01 -7.62 -8.59
CA VAL A 129 -10.14 -8.04 -7.49
C VAL A 129 -9.15 -6.96 -7.10
N CYS A 130 -8.74 -6.95 -5.84
CA CYS A 130 -7.75 -6.02 -5.30
C CYS A 130 -6.34 -6.58 -5.54
N ARG A 131 -5.59 -5.96 -6.46
CA ARG A 131 -4.21 -6.27 -6.86
C ARG A 131 -3.56 -5.05 -7.49
N HIS A 132 -2.34 -4.73 -7.05
CA HIS A 132 -1.55 -3.64 -7.62
C HIS A 132 -1.44 -3.72 -9.13
N SER A 133 -1.14 -4.89 -9.68
CA SER A 133 -1.10 -5.08 -11.13
C SER A 133 -1.87 -6.32 -11.50
N LEU A 134 -2.43 -6.33 -12.72
CA LEU A 134 -3.04 -7.54 -13.24
C LEU A 134 -2.02 -8.68 -13.30
N CYS A 135 -0.73 -8.40 -13.44
CA CYS A 135 0.33 -9.40 -13.68
C CYS A 135 1.39 -9.46 -12.58
N ASP A 136 1.00 -9.32 -11.32
CA ASP A 136 1.91 -9.37 -10.15
C ASP A 136 1.86 -10.69 -9.35
N LEU A 137 0.97 -11.64 -9.71
CA LEU A 137 0.68 -12.79 -8.83
C LEU A 137 1.92 -13.64 -8.53
N HIS A 138 2.88 -13.68 -9.44
CA HIS A 138 4.10 -14.46 -9.33
C HIS A 138 5.10 -13.94 -8.28
N THR A 139 5.05 -12.65 -7.92
CA THR A 139 5.92 -12.07 -6.88
C THR A 139 5.20 -11.77 -5.58
N THR A 140 3.87 -11.88 -5.56
CA THR A 140 3.03 -11.40 -4.44
C THR A 140 2.03 -12.43 -3.93
N THR A 141 2.03 -13.64 -4.51
CA THR A 141 1.21 -14.76 -4.03
C THR A 141 1.99 -16.06 -4.06
N ASP A 142 1.35 -17.14 -3.62
CA ASP A 142 1.84 -18.51 -3.72
C ASP A 142 1.48 -19.21 -5.05
N ILE A 143 1.02 -18.50 -6.09
CA ILE A 143 0.52 -19.10 -7.34
C ILE A 143 1.50 -20.07 -8.00
N LEU A 144 2.81 -19.78 -7.96
CA LEU A 144 3.84 -20.60 -8.60
C LEU A 144 4.05 -21.96 -7.92
N VAL A 145 3.66 -22.10 -6.65
CA VAL A 145 3.72 -23.37 -5.91
C VAL A 145 2.38 -24.10 -5.91
N ARG A 146 1.43 -23.66 -6.74
CA ARG A 146 0.14 -24.32 -7.01
C ARG A 146 0.13 -24.88 -8.43
N PRO A 147 0.48 -26.17 -8.65
CA PRO A 147 0.76 -26.70 -9.98
C PRO A 147 -0.35 -26.48 -11.03
N GLU A 148 -1.63 -26.53 -10.64
CA GLU A 148 -2.73 -26.32 -11.57
C GLU A 148 -2.96 -24.85 -11.96
N LEU A 149 -2.59 -23.90 -11.10
CA LEU A 149 -2.66 -22.48 -11.40
C LEU A 149 -1.37 -21.97 -12.07
N ALA A 150 -0.21 -22.47 -11.65
CA ALA A 150 1.08 -22.12 -12.25
C ALA A 150 1.15 -22.43 -13.75
N LYS A 151 0.45 -23.47 -14.22
CA LYS A 151 0.34 -23.80 -15.66
C LYS A 151 -0.44 -22.77 -16.47
N LYS A 152 -1.23 -21.91 -15.82
CA LYS A 152 -2.06 -20.89 -16.48
C LYS A 152 -1.33 -19.56 -16.66
N CYS A 153 -0.22 -19.35 -15.96
CA CYS A 153 0.57 -18.13 -16.05
C CYS A 153 0.97 -17.81 -17.50
N VAL A 154 0.70 -16.58 -17.95
CA VAL A 154 1.02 -16.10 -19.31
C VAL A 154 2.49 -16.34 -19.70
N VAL A 155 3.43 -16.19 -18.76
CA VAL A 155 4.82 -16.63 -18.91
C VAL A 155 5.10 -17.72 -17.86
N PRO A 156 5.24 -18.99 -18.27
CA PRO A 156 5.58 -20.07 -17.36
C PRO A 156 6.91 -19.85 -16.63
N PHE A 157 7.04 -20.41 -15.44
CA PHE A 157 8.29 -20.35 -14.68
C PHE A 157 9.47 -20.95 -15.47
N THR A 158 10.51 -20.14 -15.65
CA THR A 158 11.80 -20.54 -16.21
C THR A 158 12.87 -20.38 -15.14
N PRO A 159 13.59 -21.45 -14.74
CA PRO A 159 14.64 -21.36 -13.72
C PRO A 159 15.87 -20.65 -14.25
N ALA A 160 16.62 -19.97 -13.38
CA ALA A 160 17.75 -19.07 -13.71
C ALA A 160 18.68 -19.56 -14.83
N ASN A 161 19.87 -20.10 -14.62
CA ASN A 161 20.77 -20.64 -15.67
C ASN A 161 21.81 -19.68 -16.24
N ALA A 162 22.98 -20.25 -16.57
CA ALA A 162 24.18 -19.50 -16.93
C ALA A 162 24.05 -18.76 -18.28
N SER A 163 23.04 -19.11 -19.08
CA SER A 163 22.73 -18.50 -20.37
C SER A 163 21.58 -17.51 -20.28
N SER A 164 20.91 -17.36 -19.12
CA SER A 164 19.86 -16.37 -18.87
C SER A 164 20.43 -15.20 -18.06
N PRO A 165 20.85 -14.09 -18.70
CA PRO A 165 21.35 -12.92 -17.97
C PRO A 165 20.28 -12.26 -17.09
N GLU A 166 19.00 -12.49 -17.39
CA GLU A 166 17.85 -11.93 -16.66
C GLU A 166 17.48 -12.75 -15.40
N GLY A 167 18.08 -13.92 -15.23
CA GLY A 167 17.77 -14.83 -14.12
C GLY A 167 16.52 -15.67 -14.36
N ALA A 168 15.86 -16.06 -13.28
CA ALA A 168 14.61 -16.80 -13.30
C ALA A 168 13.44 -15.87 -13.64
N THR A 169 12.50 -16.35 -14.45
CA THR A 169 11.37 -15.54 -14.93
C THR A 169 10.05 -16.29 -14.75
N ALA A 170 8.99 -15.53 -14.50
CA ALA A 170 7.60 -15.97 -14.54
C ALA A 170 6.73 -14.72 -14.69
N VAL A 171 5.56 -14.85 -15.29
CA VAL A 171 4.52 -13.81 -15.26
C VAL A 171 3.18 -14.52 -15.14
N CYS A 172 2.50 -14.26 -14.04
CA CYS A 172 1.18 -14.81 -13.76
C CYS A 172 0.20 -13.66 -13.59
N CYS A 173 -0.88 -13.66 -14.38
CA CYS A 173 -1.87 -12.59 -14.34
C CYS A 173 -3.20 -13.07 -13.73
N THR A 174 -3.91 -12.15 -13.08
CA THR A 174 -5.29 -12.33 -12.62
C THR A 174 -6.22 -12.69 -13.78
N SER A 175 -5.99 -12.12 -14.97
CA SER A 175 -6.71 -12.42 -16.21
C SER A 175 -6.57 -13.87 -16.70
N ASP A 176 -5.58 -14.63 -16.21
CA ASP A 176 -5.34 -16.02 -16.61
C ASP A 176 -6.13 -17.05 -15.78
N ILE A 177 -6.74 -16.60 -14.68
CA ILE A 177 -7.46 -17.44 -13.71
C ILE A 177 -8.88 -16.93 -13.47
N THR A 178 -9.75 -17.78 -12.94
CA THR A 178 -11.11 -17.37 -12.53
C THR A 178 -11.09 -16.65 -11.18
N THR A 179 -12.17 -15.94 -10.85
CA THR A 179 -12.35 -15.32 -9.52
C THR A 179 -12.26 -16.36 -8.40
N ALA A 180 -12.94 -17.50 -8.60
CA ALA A 180 -12.93 -18.59 -7.62
C ALA A 180 -11.53 -19.17 -7.40
N GLU A 181 -10.69 -19.22 -8.44
CA GLU A 181 -9.29 -19.65 -8.32
C GLU A 181 -8.43 -18.60 -7.64
N TYR A 182 -8.61 -17.33 -7.98
CA TYR A 182 -7.94 -16.20 -7.33
C TYR A 182 -8.17 -16.21 -5.82
N GLU A 183 -9.42 -16.37 -5.39
CA GLU A 183 -9.79 -16.40 -3.96
C GLU A 183 -9.19 -17.58 -3.19
N THR A 184 -8.59 -18.56 -3.87
CA THR A 184 -7.84 -19.62 -3.18
C THR A 184 -6.42 -19.20 -2.80
N LEU A 185 -5.84 -18.20 -3.46
CA LEU A 185 -4.42 -17.83 -3.33
C LEU A 185 -4.10 -17.29 -1.93
N CYS A 186 -2.85 -17.50 -1.51
CA CYS A 186 -2.26 -16.83 -0.36
C CYS A 186 -1.43 -15.66 -0.86
N GLY A 187 -1.80 -14.44 -0.47
CA GLY A 187 -0.97 -13.25 -0.65
C GLY A 187 0.28 -13.31 0.22
N LYS A 188 1.40 -12.82 -0.31
CA LYS A 188 2.68 -12.69 0.36
C LYS A 188 3.32 -11.33 0.12
N GLN A 189 4.37 -11.00 0.86
CA GLN A 189 5.17 -9.81 0.58
C GLN A 189 5.71 -9.84 -0.86
N ASP A 190 5.67 -8.69 -1.52
CA ASP A 190 6.20 -8.55 -2.88
C ASP A 190 7.71 -8.79 -2.89
N ALA A 191 8.09 -9.92 -3.48
CA ALA A 191 9.46 -10.40 -3.52
C ALA A 191 9.60 -11.50 -4.57
N TYR A 192 10.81 -11.62 -5.12
CA TYR A 192 11.20 -12.78 -5.88
C TYR A 192 12.71 -13.00 -5.81
N ASN A 193 13.15 -14.21 -6.16
CA ASN A 193 14.57 -14.56 -6.26
C ASN A 193 14.98 -14.80 -7.72
N ALA A 194 15.69 -13.83 -8.31
CA ALA A 194 16.19 -13.93 -9.68
C ALA A 194 17.17 -15.10 -9.91
N SER A 195 17.76 -15.68 -8.85
CA SER A 195 18.66 -16.84 -8.96
C SER A 195 17.94 -18.19 -8.80
N ALA A 196 16.62 -18.20 -8.62
CA ALA A 196 15.84 -19.39 -8.31
C ALA A 196 15.95 -20.49 -9.38
N ARG A 197 15.98 -21.74 -8.92
CA ARG A 197 15.96 -22.93 -9.78
C ARG A 197 14.66 -23.72 -9.68
N THR A 198 13.82 -23.36 -8.72
CA THR A 198 12.52 -23.96 -8.49
C THR A 198 11.47 -22.87 -8.28
N PRO A 199 10.18 -23.16 -8.53
CA PRO A 199 9.10 -22.23 -8.18
C PRO A 199 9.07 -21.85 -6.70
N GLN A 200 9.44 -22.77 -5.81
CA GLN A 200 9.51 -22.51 -4.37
C GLN A 200 10.59 -21.48 -4.03
N ASP A 201 11.79 -21.62 -4.61
CA ASP A 201 12.88 -20.67 -4.38
C ASP A 201 12.56 -19.30 -4.98
N TYR A 202 11.75 -19.26 -6.05
CA TYR A 202 11.40 -18.02 -6.75
C TYR A 202 10.58 -17.07 -5.90
N LEU A 203 9.75 -17.57 -4.98
CA LEU A 203 8.93 -16.72 -4.09
C LEU A 203 9.78 -15.71 -3.30
N GLY A 204 11.07 -16.01 -3.09
CA GLY A 204 12.07 -15.09 -2.57
C GLY A 204 11.81 -14.67 -1.12
N VAL A 205 12.51 -13.61 -0.72
CA VAL A 205 12.34 -12.93 0.57
C VAL A 205 12.21 -11.43 0.32
N ALA A 206 11.36 -10.78 1.10
CA ALA A 206 11.20 -9.34 1.06
C ALA A 206 12.51 -8.60 1.39
N PRO A 207 12.64 -7.33 0.99
CA PRO A 207 13.74 -6.50 1.48
C PRO A 207 13.82 -6.51 3.01
N ASP A 208 15.04 -6.49 3.56
CA ASP A 208 15.33 -6.67 4.99
C ASP A 208 14.73 -5.61 5.94
N TRP A 209 14.30 -4.48 5.39
CA TRP A 209 13.57 -3.43 6.09
C TRP A 209 12.05 -3.63 6.12
N ARG A 210 11.53 -4.67 5.44
CA ARG A 210 10.18 -5.22 5.67
C ARG A 210 10.27 -6.43 6.59
N THR A 211 9.14 -6.81 7.18
CA THR A 211 9.06 -8.04 7.97
C THR A 211 8.15 -9.07 7.31
N GLU A 212 8.56 -10.33 7.38
CA GLU A 212 7.77 -11.49 6.97
C GLU A 212 7.08 -12.17 8.16
N LEU A 213 7.15 -11.56 9.35
CA LEU A 213 6.54 -12.14 10.56
C LEU A 213 5.04 -12.40 10.40
N TYR A 214 4.35 -11.57 9.62
CA TYR A 214 2.92 -11.71 9.34
C TYR A 214 2.64 -12.25 7.94
N ASP A 215 3.68 -12.67 7.22
CA ASP A 215 3.60 -13.22 5.87
C ASP A 215 3.39 -14.74 5.91
N THR A 216 2.16 -15.15 6.28
CA THR A 216 1.79 -16.57 6.43
C THR A 216 0.86 -17.06 5.32
N CYS A 217 -0.24 -16.34 5.12
CA CYS A 217 -1.17 -16.46 4.00
C CYS A 217 -2.10 -15.25 4.06
N GLY A 218 -1.70 -14.15 3.43
CA GLY A 218 -2.53 -12.95 3.34
C GLY A 218 -3.80 -13.29 2.55
N LYS A 219 -4.96 -12.95 3.09
CA LYS A 219 -6.23 -13.24 2.43
C LYS A 219 -6.44 -12.20 1.32
N VAL A 220 -6.38 -12.65 0.07
CA VAL A 220 -6.69 -11.84 -1.10
C VAL A 220 -8.16 -11.39 -1.11
N LEU A 221 -8.45 -10.28 -1.78
CA LEU A 221 -9.77 -9.64 -1.76
C LEU A 221 -10.32 -9.45 -3.18
N THR A 222 -11.58 -9.79 -3.37
CA THR A 222 -12.41 -9.21 -4.45
C THR A 222 -12.79 -7.77 -4.10
N LEU A 223 -13.13 -6.93 -5.08
CA LEU A 223 -13.65 -5.58 -4.79
C LEU A 223 -14.91 -5.65 -3.90
N ASP A 224 -15.80 -6.62 -4.15
CA ASP A 224 -16.99 -6.87 -3.33
C ASP A 224 -16.62 -7.19 -1.86
N SER A 225 -15.63 -8.06 -1.62
CA SER A 225 -15.22 -8.46 -0.26
C SER A 225 -14.36 -7.41 0.44
N TYR A 226 -13.62 -6.59 -0.30
CA TYR A 226 -12.95 -5.40 0.22
C TYR A 226 -14.00 -4.39 0.72
N ILE A 227 -15.05 -4.11 -0.04
CA ILE A 227 -16.12 -3.21 0.41
C ILE A 227 -16.77 -3.72 1.69
N ASP A 228 -17.06 -5.04 1.75
CA ASP A 228 -17.62 -5.66 2.95
C ASP A 228 -16.67 -5.58 4.15
N LEU A 229 -15.36 -5.75 3.93
CA LEU A 229 -14.35 -5.63 4.98
C LEU A 229 -14.33 -4.22 5.56
N VAL A 230 -14.26 -3.19 4.72
CA VAL A 230 -14.21 -1.79 5.17
C VAL A 230 -15.49 -1.40 5.92
N GLU A 231 -16.67 -1.81 5.43
CA GLU A 231 -17.95 -1.58 6.13
C GLU A 231 -18.06 -2.33 7.46
N SER A 232 -17.36 -3.47 7.59
CA SER A 232 -17.33 -4.25 8.84
C SER A 232 -16.47 -3.63 9.94
N LEU A 233 -15.65 -2.62 9.63
CA LEU A 233 -14.79 -1.96 10.61
C LEU A 233 -15.63 -1.16 11.63
N PRO A 234 -15.19 -1.11 12.90
CA PRO A 234 -15.98 -0.50 13.98
C PRO A 234 -16.14 1.03 13.87
N VAL A 235 -15.19 1.71 13.21
CA VAL A 235 -15.27 3.14 12.88
C VAL A 235 -15.35 3.24 11.36
N GLN A 236 -16.37 3.96 10.87
CA GLN A 236 -16.61 4.15 9.45
C GLN A 236 -15.36 4.72 8.77
N ARG A 237 -14.97 4.10 7.65
CA ARG A 237 -13.86 4.54 6.78
C ARG A 237 -14.34 4.82 5.38
N ASN A 238 -13.58 5.61 4.65
CA ASN A 238 -13.85 5.90 3.25
C ASN A 238 -13.02 5.00 2.34
N PHE A 239 -13.33 5.05 1.06
CA PHE A 239 -12.75 4.22 0.02
C PHE A 239 -11.93 5.08 -0.94
N THR A 240 -10.79 4.58 -1.39
CA THR A 240 -10.05 5.16 -2.52
C THR A 240 -9.61 4.07 -3.50
N PRO A 241 -10.54 3.45 -4.24
CA PRO A 241 -10.20 2.39 -5.17
C PRO A 241 -9.49 2.94 -6.42
N GLU A 242 -8.43 2.27 -6.90
CA GLU A 242 -7.79 2.59 -8.19
C GLU A 242 -8.33 1.70 -9.30
N LEU A 243 -8.64 2.25 -10.48
CA LEU A 243 -8.85 1.44 -11.68
C LEU A 243 -7.51 1.23 -12.39
N LYS A 244 -6.96 0.01 -12.34
CA LYS A 244 -5.67 -0.26 -13.00
C LYS A 244 -5.78 -0.29 -14.51
N THR A 245 -4.67 0.04 -15.17
CA THR A 245 -4.51 -0.17 -16.61
C THR A 245 -3.99 -1.58 -16.88
N PRO A 246 -4.70 -2.39 -17.70
CA PRO A 246 -4.20 -3.69 -18.12
C PRO A 246 -2.84 -3.59 -18.85
N PRO A 247 -1.79 -4.32 -18.42
CA PRO A 247 -0.46 -4.18 -18.99
C PRO A 247 -0.35 -4.87 -20.36
N SER A 248 0.13 -4.14 -21.37
CA SER A 248 0.48 -4.70 -22.67
C SER A 248 1.90 -5.32 -22.65
N PRO A 249 2.15 -6.47 -23.30
CA PRO A 249 1.23 -7.21 -24.17
C PRO A 249 0.47 -8.36 -23.47
N TRP A 250 0.56 -8.49 -22.15
CA TRP A 250 0.00 -9.65 -21.42
C TRP A 250 -1.52 -9.61 -21.28
N VAL A 251 -2.09 -8.42 -21.12
CA VAL A 251 -3.55 -8.23 -21.05
C VAL A 251 -3.96 -7.16 -22.07
N PRO A 252 -4.07 -7.52 -23.36
CA PRO A 252 -4.45 -6.57 -24.39
C PRO A 252 -5.91 -6.13 -24.21
N MET A 253 -6.17 -4.84 -24.34
CA MET A 253 -7.52 -4.27 -24.35
C MET A 253 -8.00 -4.01 -25.77
N PRO A 254 -9.26 -4.37 -26.13
CA PRO A 254 -10.26 -5.02 -25.27
C PRO A 254 -9.96 -6.50 -25.00
N PHE A 255 -10.08 -6.92 -23.73
CA PHE A 255 -9.83 -8.30 -23.29
C PHE A 255 -11.02 -9.21 -23.63
N HIS A 256 -10.89 -10.04 -24.67
CA HIS A 256 -11.99 -10.87 -25.16
C HIS A 256 -13.30 -10.08 -25.39
N GLY A 257 -13.16 -8.88 -25.96
CA GLY A 257 -14.27 -7.95 -26.19
C GLY A 257 -14.68 -7.11 -24.97
N TYR A 258 -14.03 -7.27 -23.81
CA TYR A 258 -14.20 -6.41 -22.64
C TYR A 258 -13.36 -5.14 -22.77
N THR A 259 -14.02 -4.00 -22.90
CA THR A 259 -13.37 -2.70 -23.13
C THR A 259 -12.98 -2.01 -21.82
N GLN A 260 -12.04 -1.06 -21.88
CA GLN A 260 -11.66 -0.26 -20.71
C GLN A 260 -12.86 0.50 -20.12
N GLN A 261 -13.76 1.00 -20.98
CA GLN A 261 -14.97 1.70 -20.52
C GLN A 261 -15.97 0.77 -19.82
N GLN A 262 -16.12 -0.48 -20.27
CA GLN A 262 -16.93 -1.47 -19.55
C GLN A 262 -16.31 -1.79 -18.19
N TYR A 263 -14.98 -1.89 -18.15
CA TYR A 263 -14.26 -2.08 -16.91
C TYR A 263 -14.45 -0.91 -15.93
N ALA A 264 -14.31 0.32 -16.42
CA ALA A 264 -14.59 1.53 -15.66
C ALA A 264 -16.04 1.60 -15.16
N GLN A 265 -17.01 1.06 -15.92
CA GLN A 265 -18.42 1.02 -15.49
C GLN A 265 -18.68 -0.07 -14.44
N ASP A 266 -18.17 -1.29 -14.63
CA ASP A 266 -18.33 -2.40 -13.66
C ASP A 266 -17.72 -2.05 -12.29
N PHE A 267 -16.63 -1.28 -12.30
CA PHE A 267 -16.00 -0.69 -11.12
C PHE A 267 -16.98 0.20 -10.34
N VAL A 268 -17.61 1.17 -11.00
CA VAL A 268 -18.61 2.07 -10.37
C VAL A 268 -19.84 1.27 -9.92
N ASP A 269 -20.31 0.36 -10.78
CA ASP A 269 -21.53 -0.41 -10.54
C ASP A 269 -21.39 -1.34 -9.33
N THR A 270 -20.17 -1.79 -9.01
CA THR A 270 -19.92 -2.55 -7.78
C THR A 270 -20.21 -1.72 -6.52
N PHE A 271 -19.75 -0.46 -6.47
CA PHE A 271 -20.10 0.44 -5.35
C PHE A 271 -21.59 0.77 -5.31
N LYS A 272 -22.24 0.98 -6.47
CA LYS A 272 -23.70 1.19 -6.55
C LYS A 272 -24.46 -0.01 -5.99
N ARG A 273 -24.11 -1.23 -6.41
CA ARG A 273 -24.73 -2.47 -5.93
C ARG A 273 -24.58 -2.65 -4.42
N LYS A 274 -23.42 -2.27 -3.87
CA LYS A 274 -23.15 -2.27 -2.42
C LYS A 274 -23.81 -1.12 -1.66
N GLY A 275 -24.44 -0.17 -2.36
CA GLY A 275 -25.14 0.96 -1.75
C GLY A 275 -24.20 1.96 -1.06
N ILE A 276 -22.94 2.03 -1.49
CA ILE A 276 -21.97 2.98 -0.93
C ILE A 276 -22.26 4.37 -1.50
N SER A 277 -22.41 5.35 -0.62
CA SER A 277 -22.57 6.74 -1.02
C SER A 277 -21.31 7.28 -1.68
N TYR A 278 -21.45 7.95 -2.83
CA TYR A 278 -20.30 8.48 -3.60
C TYR A 278 -19.46 9.48 -2.82
N ASP A 279 -20.07 10.11 -1.82
CA ASP A 279 -19.46 11.08 -0.90
C ASP A 279 -18.45 10.43 0.08
N ARG A 280 -18.30 9.10 0.02
CA ARG A 280 -17.32 8.28 0.73
C ARG A 280 -16.27 7.64 -0.19
N ILE A 281 -16.27 7.95 -1.49
CA ILE A 281 -15.43 7.27 -2.48
C ILE A 281 -14.58 8.28 -3.23
N TRP A 282 -13.26 8.12 -3.16
CA TRP A 282 -12.29 8.86 -3.97
C TRP A 282 -11.69 7.92 -5.01
N PRO A 283 -12.37 7.65 -6.14
CA PRO A 283 -11.84 6.75 -7.14
C PRO A 283 -10.59 7.35 -7.78
N GLN A 284 -9.65 6.53 -8.21
CA GLN A 284 -8.40 7.01 -8.79
C GLN A 284 -8.05 6.24 -10.07
N SER A 285 -7.34 6.91 -10.99
CA SER A 285 -6.78 6.28 -12.20
C SER A 285 -5.63 7.13 -12.75
N PHE A 286 -4.63 6.46 -13.32
CA PHE A 286 -3.60 7.09 -14.15
C PHE A 286 -4.10 7.39 -15.58
N LEU A 287 -5.14 6.70 -16.05
CA LEU A 287 -5.70 6.95 -17.38
C LEU A 287 -6.68 8.12 -17.30
N TYR A 288 -6.30 9.22 -17.95
CA TYR A 288 -7.15 10.39 -18.06
C TYR A 288 -8.52 10.07 -18.69
N ASP A 289 -8.56 9.13 -19.64
CA ASP A 289 -9.81 8.68 -20.26
C ASP A 289 -10.80 8.04 -19.28
N ASP A 290 -10.32 7.37 -18.22
CA ASP A 290 -11.19 6.81 -17.17
C ASP A 290 -11.81 7.94 -16.35
N ILE A 291 -11.02 8.96 -16.02
CA ILE A 291 -11.48 10.16 -15.31
C ILE A 291 -12.56 10.89 -16.12
N LEU A 292 -12.32 11.11 -17.41
CA LEU A 292 -13.29 11.71 -18.32
C LEU A 292 -14.55 10.86 -18.49
N TYR A 293 -14.40 9.53 -18.52
CA TYR A 293 -15.53 8.62 -18.60
C TYR A 293 -16.43 8.75 -17.36
N TRP A 294 -15.87 8.74 -16.15
CA TRP A 294 -16.66 8.90 -14.92
C TRP A 294 -17.27 10.30 -14.83
N LEU A 295 -16.53 11.36 -15.13
CA LEU A 295 -17.08 12.73 -15.13
C LEU A 295 -18.28 12.89 -16.06
N LYS A 296 -18.32 12.14 -17.18
CA LYS A 296 -19.40 12.15 -18.16
C LYS A 296 -20.57 11.25 -17.80
N ASN A 297 -20.32 10.00 -17.39
CA ASN A 297 -21.36 8.97 -17.27
C ASN A 297 -21.85 8.76 -15.83
N ASP A 298 -20.99 9.02 -14.85
CA ASP A 298 -21.26 8.88 -13.42
C ASP A 298 -20.75 10.13 -12.68
N HIS A 299 -21.27 11.29 -13.08
CA HIS A 299 -20.71 12.60 -12.80
C HIS A 299 -20.35 12.84 -11.33
N GLU A 300 -21.22 12.43 -10.41
CA GLU A 300 -20.95 12.54 -8.98
C GLU A 300 -19.68 11.74 -8.62
N PHE A 301 -19.65 10.44 -8.94
CA PHE A 301 -18.46 9.58 -8.76
C PHE A 301 -17.19 10.21 -9.36
N GLY A 302 -17.28 10.72 -10.61
CA GLY A 302 -16.17 11.33 -11.33
C GLY A 302 -15.64 12.63 -10.73
N LYS A 303 -16.48 13.45 -10.06
CA LYS A 303 -16.02 14.72 -9.48
C LYS A 303 -15.05 14.52 -8.31
N GLN A 304 -15.15 13.39 -7.59
CA GLN A 304 -14.20 13.01 -6.53
C GLN A 304 -13.00 12.22 -7.07
N ALA A 305 -12.89 12.03 -8.39
CA ALA A 305 -11.83 11.24 -8.96
C ALA A 305 -10.46 11.92 -8.80
N ILE A 306 -9.48 11.13 -8.38
CA ILE A 306 -8.07 11.49 -8.26
C ILE A 306 -7.38 11.14 -9.58
N PHE A 307 -6.92 12.16 -10.30
CA PHE A 307 -6.10 11.92 -11.49
C PHE A 307 -4.64 11.70 -11.07
N LEU A 308 -4.18 10.46 -11.16
CA LEU A 308 -2.85 10.04 -10.70
C LEU A 308 -1.75 10.45 -11.68
N GLN A 309 -0.59 10.81 -11.13
CA GLN A 309 0.58 11.24 -11.90
C GLN A 309 1.87 10.72 -11.29
N GLU A 310 2.70 10.11 -12.13
CA GLU A 310 4.01 9.57 -11.78
C GLU A 310 5.15 10.44 -12.33
N TYR A 311 6.36 10.16 -11.86
CA TYR A 311 7.58 10.89 -12.19
C TYR A 311 8.69 9.94 -12.63
N ASP A 312 8.65 9.51 -13.88
CA ASP A 312 9.74 8.75 -14.46
C ASP A 312 10.83 9.68 -15.04
N THR A 313 10.41 10.84 -15.53
CA THR A 313 11.26 11.79 -16.24
C THR A 313 10.87 13.24 -15.95
N ALA A 314 11.81 14.16 -16.17
CA ALA A 314 11.53 15.61 -16.12
C ALA A 314 10.45 16.05 -17.13
N ALA A 315 10.25 15.28 -18.22
CA ALA A 315 9.21 15.57 -19.20
C ALA A 315 7.80 15.35 -18.63
N ASP A 316 7.64 14.43 -17.67
CA ASP A 316 6.34 14.13 -17.06
C ASP A 316 5.82 15.32 -16.26
N ILE A 317 6.70 15.96 -15.46
CA ILE A 317 6.35 17.20 -14.74
C ILE A 317 6.02 18.32 -15.72
N ALA A 318 6.79 18.48 -16.81
CA ALA A 318 6.55 19.53 -17.79
C ALA A 318 5.19 19.34 -18.50
N ASN A 319 4.88 18.12 -18.92
CA ASN A 319 3.62 17.77 -19.56
C ASN A 319 2.44 17.92 -18.59
N ALA A 320 2.58 17.42 -17.36
CA ALA A 320 1.56 17.54 -16.33
C ALA A 320 1.27 19.02 -16.01
N THR A 321 2.31 19.86 -15.91
CA THR A 321 2.18 21.31 -15.72
C THR A 321 1.45 21.98 -16.87
N ALA A 322 1.81 21.65 -18.11
CA ALA A 322 1.21 22.24 -19.31
C ALA A 322 -0.29 21.92 -19.43
N ASN A 323 -0.71 20.76 -18.93
CA ASN A 323 -2.08 20.28 -19.07
C ASN A 323 -3.02 20.71 -17.93
N LEU A 324 -2.52 21.34 -16.85
CA LEU A 324 -3.33 21.70 -15.67
C LEU A 324 -4.58 22.52 -16.02
N THR A 325 -4.48 23.47 -16.96
CA THR A 325 -5.63 24.29 -17.38
C THR A 325 -6.70 23.45 -18.06
N GLU A 326 -6.32 22.53 -18.96
CA GLU A 326 -7.24 21.65 -19.68
C GLU A 326 -7.89 20.65 -18.71
N VAL A 327 -7.09 20.03 -17.84
CA VAL A 327 -7.55 19.09 -16.82
C VAL A 327 -8.56 19.74 -15.88
N ARG A 328 -8.30 20.99 -15.46
CA ARG A 328 -9.25 21.74 -14.61
C ARG A 328 -10.55 22.03 -15.35
N ALA A 329 -10.45 22.46 -16.61
CA ALA A 329 -11.61 22.79 -17.45
C ALA A 329 -12.48 21.56 -17.76
N ALA A 330 -11.90 20.35 -17.77
CA ALA A 330 -12.64 19.10 -17.92
C ALA A 330 -13.49 18.71 -16.70
N GLY A 331 -13.27 19.37 -15.55
CA GLY A 331 -14.01 19.12 -14.31
C GLY A 331 -13.26 18.28 -13.27
N VAL A 332 -11.97 17.99 -13.50
CA VAL A 332 -11.11 17.33 -12.49
C VAL A 332 -10.87 18.30 -11.33
N ASN A 333 -11.01 17.80 -10.10
CA ASN A 333 -10.83 18.58 -8.88
C ASN A 333 -9.59 18.18 -8.08
N ILE A 334 -9.10 16.95 -8.26
CA ILE A 334 -8.05 16.37 -7.42
C ILE A 334 -6.94 15.81 -8.31
N ILE A 335 -5.71 16.23 -8.03
CA ILE A 335 -4.50 15.65 -8.63
C ILE A 335 -3.84 14.75 -7.59
N GLY A 336 -3.43 13.56 -8.02
CA GLY A 336 -2.70 12.60 -7.20
C GLY A 336 -1.25 12.42 -7.63
N PRO A 337 -0.34 13.34 -7.29
CA PRO A 337 1.04 13.27 -7.75
C PRO A 337 1.90 12.43 -6.82
N SER A 338 2.90 11.77 -7.39
CA SER A 338 3.95 11.14 -6.60
C SER A 338 4.74 12.18 -5.80
N ILE A 339 5.21 11.82 -4.58
CA ILE A 339 6.00 12.69 -3.69
C ILE A 339 7.16 13.41 -4.39
N PRO A 340 8.00 12.76 -5.25
CA PRO A 340 9.13 13.46 -5.86
C PRO A 340 8.73 14.62 -6.79
N MET A 341 7.48 14.66 -7.26
CA MET A 341 6.96 15.81 -8.03
C MET A 341 6.66 17.02 -7.14
N LEU A 342 6.42 16.83 -5.84
CA LEU A 342 5.90 17.85 -4.94
C LEU A 342 6.97 18.62 -4.18
N VAL A 343 8.17 18.06 -4.03
CA VAL A 343 9.25 18.63 -3.22
C VAL A 343 10.57 18.62 -3.97
N GLN A 344 11.46 19.51 -3.57
CA GLN A 344 12.82 19.62 -4.11
C GLN A 344 13.78 20.12 -3.03
N ALA A 345 15.08 19.99 -3.28
CA ALA A 345 16.09 20.70 -2.51
C ALA A 345 16.01 22.22 -2.76
N GLY A 346 16.25 23.01 -1.73
CA GLY A 346 16.23 24.47 -1.79
C GLY A 346 16.74 25.13 -0.50
N GLY A 347 16.36 26.40 -0.31
CA GLY A 347 16.91 27.24 0.76
C GLY A 347 18.27 27.86 0.40
N PRO A 348 18.86 28.69 1.29
CA PRO A 348 20.09 29.44 1.00
C PRO A 348 21.29 28.56 0.60
N ASN A 349 21.34 27.33 1.10
CA ASN A 349 22.44 26.37 0.86
C ASN A 349 22.01 25.15 0.01
N ASN A 350 20.77 25.13 -0.49
CA ASN A 350 20.21 23.98 -1.22
C ASN A 350 20.18 22.67 -0.39
N ASP A 351 19.97 22.77 0.92
CA ASP A 351 19.99 21.67 1.91
C ASP A 351 18.64 21.46 2.62
N THR A 352 17.61 22.21 2.23
CA THR A 352 16.29 22.18 2.86
C THR A 352 15.25 21.61 1.90
N ILE A 353 14.33 20.79 2.41
CA ILE A 353 13.18 20.31 1.63
C ILE A 353 12.20 21.48 1.49
N VAL A 354 11.88 21.86 0.25
CA VAL A 354 10.95 22.96 -0.05
C VAL A 354 9.90 22.50 -1.08
N PRO A 355 8.73 23.18 -1.15
CA PRO A 355 7.74 22.92 -2.20
C PRO A 355 8.35 23.08 -3.60
N SER A 356 8.02 22.17 -4.51
CA SER A 356 8.43 22.27 -5.91
C SER A 356 7.63 23.31 -6.68
N ALA A 357 8.14 23.74 -7.83
CA ALA A 357 7.37 24.59 -8.75
C ALA A 357 6.05 23.92 -9.19
N TYR A 358 6.04 22.60 -9.30
CA TYR A 358 4.86 21.84 -9.71
C TYR A 358 3.77 21.85 -8.63
N SER A 359 4.13 21.63 -7.36
CA SER A 359 3.17 21.72 -6.24
C SER A 359 2.48 23.08 -6.18
N LYS A 360 3.22 24.15 -6.42
CA LYS A 360 2.67 25.51 -6.51
C LYS A 360 1.74 25.66 -7.72
N ALA A 361 2.13 25.14 -8.88
CA ALA A 361 1.32 25.22 -10.09
C ALA A 361 -0.04 24.52 -9.92
N ILE A 362 -0.08 23.35 -9.29
CA ILE A 362 -1.32 22.62 -8.98
C ILE A 362 -2.23 23.48 -8.08
N THR A 363 -1.69 24.02 -6.98
CA THR A 363 -2.44 24.87 -6.05
C THR A 363 -2.94 26.16 -6.70
N ASP A 364 -2.13 26.81 -7.55
CA ASP A 364 -2.50 28.03 -8.28
C ASP A 364 -3.68 27.78 -9.25
N HIS A 365 -3.85 26.55 -9.74
CA HIS A 365 -4.99 26.13 -10.58
C HIS A 365 -6.21 25.67 -9.76
N GLY A 366 -6.14 25.72 -8.42
CA GLY A 366 -7.26 25.41 -7.54
C GLY A 366 -7.63 23.94 -7.48
N PHE A 367 -6.67 23.05 -7.66
CA PHE A 367 -6.82 21.62 -7.39
C PHE A 367 -6.55 21.30 -5.92
N ASP A 368 -7.24 20.30 -5.41
CA ASP A 368 -6.80 19.57 -4.22
C ASP A 368 -5.70 18.58 -4.58
N ILE A 369 -4.78 18.33 -3.63
CA ILE A 369 -3.65 17.41 -3.82
C ILE A 369 -3.80 16.23 -2.85
N ILE A 370 -3.78 15.00 -3.36
CA ILE A 370 -3.67 13.79 -2.54
C ILE A 370 -2.42 13.02 -2.98
N ALA A 371 -1.36 13.04 -2.18
CA ALA A 371 -0.03 12.59 -2.61
C ALA A 371 0.24 11.11 -2.32
N TRP A 372 1.15 10.49 -3.08
CA TRP A 372 1.55 9.07 -2.91
C TRP A 372 3.05 8.82 -3.17
N THR A 373 3.74 7.86 -2.55
CA THR A 373 3.38 7.12 -1.33
C THR A 373 4.45 7.34 -0.28
N TYR A 374 4.01 7.62 0.95
CA TYR A 374 4.85 7.79 2.12
C TYR A 374 5.24 6.44 2.75
N GLU A 375 6.47 6.34 3.26
CA GLU A 375 6.99 5.13 3.92
C GLU A 375 6.94 3.82 3.11
N ARG A 376 6.85 3.89 1.78
CA ARG A 376 7.13 2.75 0.91
C ARG A 376 8.64 2.47 0.75
N SER A 377 9.45 3.44 1.14
CA SER A 377 10.91 3.42 1.08
C SER A 377 11.51 2.84 2.37
N GLY A 378 12.53 1.99 2.24
CA GLY A 378 13.38 1.61 3.38
C GLY A 378 14.13 2.81 4.02
N PRO A 379 15.06 2.56 4.96
CA PRO A 379 15.73 3.61 5.73
C PRO A 379 16.30 4.76 4.88
N LEU A 380 16.06 6.01 5.31
CA LEU A 380 16.43 7.20 4.54
C LEU A 380 17.94 7.35 4.34
N ALA A 381 18.75 6.77 5.24
CA ALA A 381 20.20 6.74 5.11
C ALA A 381 20.71 6.06 3.82
N THR A 382 19.87 5.27 3.16
CA THR A 382 20.26 4.44 2.01
C THR A 382 19.51 4.77 0.72
N VAL A 383 18.59 5.74 0.72
CA VAL A 383 17.75 6.03 -0.46
C VAL A 383 18.59 6.46 -1.66
N LYS A 384 19.62 7.27 -1.44
CA LYS A 384 20.54 7.70 -2.51
C LYS A 384 21.32 6.54 -3.11
N SER A 385 21.92 5.69 -2.29
CA SER A 385 22.69 4.53 -2.77
C SER A 385 21.82 3.47 -3.44
N ARG A 386 20.54 3.38 -3.05
CA ARG A 386 19.56 2.46 -3.63
C ARG A 386 18.84 3.02 -4.87
N GLY A 387 19.05 4.30 -5.22
CA GLY A 387 18.29 4.95 -6.28
C GLY A 387 16.78 4.94 -6.02
N GLU A 388 16.38 5.14 -4.77
CA GLU A 388 14.98 4.98 -4.34
C GLU A 388 14.09 6.08 -4.93
N TYR A 389 12.96 5.67 -5.49
CA TYR A 389 12.08 6.50 -6.31
C TYR A 389 11.41 7.63 -5.54
N TYR A 390 10.78 7.35 -4.39
CA TYR A 390 9.94 8.32 -3.68
C TYR A 390 10.73 9.48 -3.07
N PHE A 391 12.04 9.30 -2.87
CA PHE A 391 12.96 10.33 -2.38
C PHE A 391 13.87 10.91 -3.46
N SER A 392 13.72 10.49 -4.72
CA SER A 392 14.65 10.83 -5.80
C SER A 392 14.91 12.34 -5.98
N SER A 393 13.90 13.19 -5.83
CA SER A 393 14.03 14.66 -5.97
C SER A 393 14.76 15.35 -4.80
N ILE A 394 14.95 14.65 -3.69
CA ILE A 394 15.59 15.16 -2.46
C ILE A 394 16.66 14.21 -1.90
N ALA A 395 17.07 13.19 -2.67
CA ALA A 395 17.96 12.11 -2.23
C ALA A 395 19.33 12.62 -1.74
N ASP A 396 19.77 13.80 -2.22
CA ASP A 396 21.03 14.43 -1.83
C ASP A 396 21.01 15.06 -0.44
N ILE A 397 19.82 15.36 0.09
CA ILE A 397 19.64 16.12 1.35
C ILE A 397 18.94 15.30 2.44
N VAL A 398 18.64 14.03 2.17
CA VAL A 398 18.08 13.08 3.16
C VAL A 398 19.06 11.98 3.51
N SER A 399 19.18 11.66 4.80
CA SER A 399 20.19 10.73 5.32
C SER A 399 19.81 10.05 6.63
N TYR A 400 18.68 10.39 7.26
CA TYR A 400 18.21 9.73 8.48
C TYR A 400 16.68 9.81 8.60
N ASP A 401 16.08 8.83 9.27
CA ASP A 401 14.63 8.61 9.28
C ASP A 401 13.84 9.76 9.91
N GLY A 402 14.40 10.54 10.83
CA GLY A 402 13.75 11.74 11.35
C GLY A 402 13.30 12.73 10.27
N GLN A 403 13.92 12.69 9.08
CA GLN A 403 13.53 13.54 7.95
C GLN A 403 12.21 13.13 7.29
N TYR A 404 11.63 11.97 7.63
CA TYR A 404 10.27 11.63 7.26
C TYR A 404 9.26 12.69 7.74
N TYR A 405 9.39 13.20 8.97
CA TYR A 405 8.50 14.26 9.45
C TYR A 405 8.84 15.65 8.91
N ASN A 406 10.10 15.91 8.54
CA ASN A 406 10.44 17.15 7.82
C ASN A 406 9.76 17.18 6.45
N LEU A 407 9.78 16.06 5.72
CA LEU A 407 9.05 15.90 4.46
C LEU A 407 7.54 16.07 4.69
N LEU A 408 6.98 15.38 5.69
CA LEU A 408 5.54 15.44 5.96
C LEU A 408 5.08 16.84 6.36
N ASP A 409 5.90 17.62 7.08
CA ASP A 409 5.61 19.01 7.39
C ASP A 409 5.56 19.89 6.14
N VAL A 410 6.48 19.72 5.19
CA VAL A 410 6.41 20.44 3.91
C VAL A 410 5.14 20.07 3.14
N LEU A 411 4.81 18.79 3.03
CA LEU A 411 3.61 18.31 2.35
C LEU A 411 2.33 18.84 3.00
N ALA A 412 2.17 18.68 4.31
CA ALA A 412 0.94 19.01 5.02
C ALA A 412 0.81 20.50 5.35
N ASN A 413 1.90 21.16 5.75
CA ASN A 413 1.86 22.52 6.28
C ASN A 413 2.29 23.60 5.29
N GLN A 414 3.09 23.28 4.26
CA GLN A 414 3.48 24.27 3.25
C GLN A 414 2.69 24.08 1.95
N ILE A 415 2.61 22.85 1.44
CA ILE A 415 1.85 22.51 0.22
C ILE A 415 0.36 22.40 0.50
N LYS A 416 -0.02 22.02 1.73
CA LYS A 416 -1.42 21.85 2.16
C LYS A 416 -2.16 20.73 1.41
N ILE A 417 -1.48 19.60 1.19
CA ILE A 417 -2.13 18.39 0.68
C ILE A 417 -3.34 18.01 1.53
N LYS A 418 -4.32 17.34 0.92
CA LYS A 418 -5.58 16.94 1.56
C LYS A 418 -5.54 15.53 2.14
N GLY A 419 -4.72 14.65 1.58
CA GLY A 419 -4.52 13.30 2.06
C GLY A 419 -3.19 12.74 1.58
N LEU A 420 -2.72 11.69 2.24
CA LEU A 420 -1.45 11.05 1.96
C LEU A 420 -1.58 9.54 2.01
N PHE A 421 -1.31 8.89 0.88
CA PHE A 421 -1.12 7.44 0.79
C PHE A 421 0.15 7.05 1.54
N THR A 422 0.06 6.03 2.37
CA THR A 422 1.19 5.52 3.16
C THR A 422 1.17 4.00 3.31
N ASP A 423 2.36 3.40 3.21
CA ASP A 423 2.63 1.99 3.49
C ASP A 423 2.70 1.70 5.01
N TRP A 424 2.77 2.75 5.83
CA TRP A 424 2.73 2.70 7.28
C TRP A 424 1.80 3.78 7.84
N ALA A 425 0.53 3.46 8.05
CA ALA A 425 -0.49 4.42 8.44
C ALA A 425 -0.19 5.17 9.76
N ALA A 426 0.51 4.56 10.71
CA ALA A 426 0.66 5.13 12.05
C ALA A 426 1.41 6.48 12.09
N SER A 427 2.44 6.67 11.27
CA SER A 427 3.24 7.90 11.24
C SER A 427 2.42 9.08 10.72
N VAL A 428 1.67 8.86 9.65
CA VAL A 428 0.79 9.87 9.06
C VAL A 428 -0.37 10.16 10.01
N THR A 429 -0.96 9.16 10.65
CA THR A 429 -2.01 9.34 11.66
C THR A 429 -1.51 10.14 12.87
N TYR A 430 -0.30 9.84 13.36
CA TYR A 430 0.33 10.57 14.45
C TYR A 430 0.44 12.06 14.12
N PHE A 431 1.01 12.36 12.94
CA PHE A 431 1.17 13.73 12.46
C PHE A 431 -0.18 14.42 12.28
N ALA A 432 -1.13 13.76 11.61
CA ALA A 432 -2.45 14.30 11.35
C ALA A 432 -3.19 14.69 12.63
N ASN A 433 -3.17 13.85 13.66
CA ASN A 433 -3.77 14.16 14.96
C ASN A 433 -3.04 15.31 15.66
N CYS A 434 -1.70 15.33 15.62
CA CYS A 434 -0.90 16.39 16.25
C CYS A 434 -1.17 17.79 15.68
N PHE A 435 -1.55 17.86 14.39
CA PHE A 435 -1.82 19.09 13.64
C PHE A 435 -3.30 19.31 13.31
N GLY A 436 -4.21 18.43 13.73
CA GLY A 436 -5.65 18.55 13.48
C GLY A 436 -6.07 18.39 12.02
N LEU A 437 -5.36 17.57 11.25
CA LEU A 437 -5.64 17.32 9.82
C LEU A 437 -6.77 16.29 9.68
N GLN A 438 -7.83 16.67 8.95
CA GLN A 438 -9.06 15.89 8.84
C GLN A 438 -9.13 15.00 7.60
N GLY A 439 -8.42 15.36 6.52
CA GLY A 439 -8.47 14.67 5.24
C GLY A 439 -9.14 15.46 4.12
N PRO A 440 -9.30 14.83 2.94
CA PRO A 440 -10.03 15.43 1.83
C PRO A 440 -11.47 15.67 2.24
N GLN A 441 -11.95 16.89 1.94
CA GLN A 441 -13.33 17.23 2.19
C GLN A 441 -14.20 16.65 1.07
N ASN A 442 -15.38 16.23 1.48
CA ASN A 442 -16.42 15.77 0.59
C ASN A 442 -16.94 16.96 -0.22
N ILE A 443 -16.85 16.88 -1.54
CA ILE A 443 -17.17 18.00 -2.45
C ILE A 443 -18.68 18.25 -2.61
N TYR A 444 -19.53 17.39 -2.02
CA TYR A 444 -20.98 17.52 -2.03
C TYR A 444 -21.52 18.27 -0.80
N LYS A 445 -20.65 18.61 0.15
CA LYS A 445 -20.95 19.37 1.38
C LYS A 445 -20.22 20.70 1.33
#